data_AF-A0A965ZJG3-F1
#
_entry.id   AF-A0A965ZJG3-F1
#
_cell.length_a   1.000
_cell.length_b   1.000
_cell.length_c   1.000
_cell.angle_alpha   90.00
_cell.angle_beta   90.00
_cell.angle_gamma   90.00
#
_symmetry.space_group_name_H-M   'P 1'
#
loop_
_entity.id
_entity.type
_entity.pdbx_description
1 polymer ?
#
loop_
_entity_poly.entity_id
_entity_poly.type
_entity_poly.pdbx_seq_one_letter_code
_entity_poly.pdbx_strand_id
1 'polypeptide(L)' 'MNPFVVEIPMIDRPLVITVKHRPEAKASLYDLYYADGLCGYMYCNEHNVWIYKPHLNAALLLDEGHIQHLGTAIHEQSK' A
#
# COMPACT_ATOMS: atom_id res chain seq x y z
N MET A 1 11.39 -3.73 9.12
CA MET A 1 10.45 -2.59 9.22
C MET A 1 9.21 -3.04 9.96
N ASN A 2 8.74 -2.24 10.93
CA ASN A 2 7.50 -2.51 11.65
C ASN A 2 6.28 -2.14 10.78
N PRO A 3 5.14 -2.81 10.94
CA PRO A 3 3.89 -2.37 10.35
C PRO A 3 3.57 -0.92 10.69
N PHE A 4 3.02 -0.18 9.74
CA PHE A 4 2.58 1.20 9.94
C PHE A 4 1.25 1.44 9.24
N VAL A 5 0.61 2.56 9.55
CA VAL A 5 -0.72 2.91 9.04
C VAL A 5 -0.60 4.11 8.10
N VAL A 6 -1.33 4.07 6.99
CA VAL A 6 -1.51 5.19 6.07
C VAL A 6 -2.99 5.50 5.96
N GLU A 7 -3.32 6.78 6.13
CA GLU A 7 -4.67 7.28 5.90
C GLU A 7 -4.75 7.84 4.47
N ILE A 8 -5.70 7.32 3.68
CA ILE A 8 -6.00 7.83 2.34
C ILE A 8 -7.24 8.72 2.45
N PRO A 9 -7.15 10.01 2.09
CA PRO A 9 -8.31 10.90 2.12
C PRO A 9 -9.42 10.41 1.18
N MET A 10 -10.64 10.27 1.69
CA MET A 10 -11.84 10.00 0.90
C MET A 10 -12.92 11.04 1.24
N ILE A 11 -13.98 11.10 0.42
CA ILE A 11 -15.08 12.08 0.59
C ILE A 11 -15.75 11.94 1.97
N ASP A 12 -16.09 10.72 2.40
CA ASP A 12 -16.86 10.51 3.64
C ASP A 12 -15.97 10.41 4.88
N ARG A 13 -14.97 9.53 4.81
CA ARG A 13 -14.01 9.28 5.89
C ARG A 13 -12.71 8.72 5.31
N PRO A 14 -11.56 9.03 5.91
CA PRO A 14 -10.29 8.46 5.45
C PRO A 14 -10.33 6.93 5.43
N LEU A 15 -9.77 6.35 4.36
CA LEU A 15 -9.54 4.92 4.25
C LEU A 15 -8.22 4.59 4.95
N VAL A 16 -8.29 3.80 6.02
CA VAL A 16 -7.13 3.47 6.85
C VAL A 16 -6.52 2.15 6.40
N ILE A 17 -5.28 2.19 5.92
CA ILE A 17 -4.56 1.04 5.39
C ILE A 17 -3.37 0.70 6.28
N THR A 18 -3.32 -0.53 6.78
CA THR A 18 -2.14 -1.05 7.46
C THR A 18 -1.19 -1.64 6.43
N VAL A 19 0.05 -1.17 6.44
CA VAL A 19 1.10 -1.60 5.52
C VAL A 19 2.08 -2.51 6.27
N LYS A 20 2.42 -3.65 5.66
CA LYS A 20 3.42 -4.59 6.20
C LYS A 20 4.47 -4.90 5.14
N HIS A 21 5.73 -4.60 5.42
CA HIS A 21 6.83 -5.01 4.55
C HIS A 21 6.99 -6.53 4.56
N ARG A 22 7.14 -7.15 3.39
CA ARG A 22 7.34 -8.60 3.23
C ARG A 22 8.85 -8.90 3.10
N PRO A 23 9.53 -9.38 4.16
CA PRO A 23 11.00 -9.47 4.17
C PRO A 23 11.57 -10.51 3.20
N GLU A 24 10.77 -11.51 2.82
CA GLU A 24 11.20 -12.64 1.99
C GLU A 24 11.17 -12.34 0.48
N ALA A 25 10.66 -11.18 0.08
CA ALA A 25 10.57 -10.78 -1.31
C ALA A 25 11.89 -10.16 -1.81
N LYS A 26 12.31 -10.52 -3.03
CA LYS A 26 13.49 -9.92 -3.70
C LYS A 26 13.33 -8.42 -3.99
N ALA A 27 12.09 -7.94 -4.03
CA ALA A 27 11.74 -6.53 -4.19
C ALA A 27 11.11 -6.00 -2.89
N SER A 28 11.23 -4.70 -2.63
CA SER A 28 10.52 -4.02 -1.55
C SER A 28 9.01 -4.11 -1.78
N LEU A 29 8.42 -5.20 -1.28
CA LEU A 29 7.02 -5.57 -1.46
C LEU A 29 6.30 -5.34 -0.14
N TYR A 30 5.16 -4.67 -0.22
CA TYR A 30 4.39 -4.21 0.92
C TYR A 30 2.96 -4.71 0.82
N ASP A 31 2.56 -5.54 1.78
CA ASP A 31 1.20 -6.02 1.88
C ASP A 31 0.30 -4.94 2.49
N LEU A 32 -0.89 -4.78 1.89
CA LEU A 32 -1.89 -3.81 2.32
C LEU A 32 -3.06 -4.53 2.99
N TYR A 33 -3.43 -4.05 4.17
CA TYR A 33 -4.55 -4.57 4.95
C TYR A 33 -5.58 -3.48 5.21
N TYR A 34 -6.84 -3.77 4.93
CA TYR A 34 -7.99 -2.96 5.29
C TYR A 34 -8.89 -3.76 6.22
N ALA A 35 -9.24 -3.20 7.39
CA ALA A 35 -10.01 -3.90 8.43
C ALA A 35 -9.46 -5.31 8.73
N ASP A 36 -8.13 -5.42 8.86
CA ASP A 36 -7.36 -6.65 9.06
C ASP A 36 -7.40 -7.69 7.92
N GLY A 37 -8.15 -7.43 6.85
CA GLY A 37 -8.18 -8.25 5.64
C GLY A 37 -7.10 -7.84 4.64
N LEU A 38 -6.35 -8.82 4.12
CA LEU A 38 -5.40 -8.59 3.02
C LEU A 38 -6.16 -8.17 1.76
N CYS A 39 -5.89 -6.95 1.27
CA CYS A 39 -6.63 -6.32 0.18
C CYS A 39 -5.79 -6.12 -1.10
N GLY A 40 -4.47 -6.31 -0.99
CA GLY A 40 -3.54 -6.22 -2.11
C GLY A 40 -2.12 -6.03 -1.63
N TYR A 41 -1.24 -5.70 -2.56
CA TYR A 41 0.14 -5.36 -2.26
C TYR A 41 0.66 -4.28 -3.19
N MET A 42 1.73 -3.62 -2.76
CA MET A 42 2.44 -2.61 -3.53
C MET A 42 3.92 -2.94 -3.64
N TYR A 43 4.52 -2.53 -4.75
CA TYR A 43 5.96 -2.55 -4.95
C TYR A 43 6.38 -1.35 -5.80
N CYS A 44 7.61 -0.90 -5.61
CA CYS A 44 8.25 0.09 -6.46
C CYS A 44 9.04 -0.64 -7.55
N ASN A 45 8.82 -0.27 -8.82
CA ASN A 45 9.56 -0.87 -9.93
C ASN A 45 10.93 -0.19 -10.17
N GLU A 46 11.69 -0.70 -11.13
CA GLU A 46 13.03 -0.18 -11.49
C GLU A 46 13.02 1.26 -12.03
N HIS A 47 11.84 1.78 -12.40
CA HIS A 47 11.64 3.14 -12.88
C HIS A 47 11.11 4.08 -11.79
N ASN A 48 11.14 3.67 -10.52
CA ASN A 48 10.61 4.40 -9.37
C ASN A 48 9.09 4.67 -9.42
N VAL A 49 8.35 3.82 -10.12
CA VAL A 49 6.88 3.87 -10.18
C VAL A 49 6.30 2.88 -9.18
N TRP A 50 5.38 3.36 -8.34
CA TRP A 50 4.63 2.53 -7.41
C TRP A 50 3.50 1.81 -8.13
N ILE A 51 3.47 0.49 -8.00
CA ILE A 51 2.47 -0.37 -8.62
C ILE A 51 1.62 -1.00 -7.52
N TYR A 52 0.31 -0.78 -7.58
CA TYR A 52 -0.67 -1.49 -6.77
C TYR A 52 -1.19 -2.73 -7.51
N LYS A 53 -1.22 -3.85 -6.79
CA LYS A 53 -1.82 -5.11 -7.25
C LYS A 53 -2.94 -5.50 -6.29
N PRO A 54 -4.21 -5.46 -6.74
CA PRO A 54 -5.34 -5.83 -5.91
C PRO A 54 -5.38 -7.34 -5.63
N HIS A 55 -5.90 -7.71 -4.46
CA HIS A 55 -6.21 -9.10 -4.15
C HIS A 55 -7.60 -9.49 -4.70
N LEU A 56 -7.76 -10.71 -5.21
CA LEU A 56 -8.96 -11.14 -5.96
C LEU A 56 -10.30 -10.98 -5.22
N ASN A 57 -10.31 -11.19 -3.90
CA ASN A 57 -11.56 -11.29 -3.12
C ASN A 57 -11.88 -10.05 -2.26
N ALA A 58 -10.93 -9.15 -2.06
CA ALA A 58 -11.06 -8.01 -1.15
C ALA A 58 -10.29 -6.78 -1.68
N ALA A 59 -10.38 -6.54 -2.99
CA ALA A 59 -9.67 -5.46 -3.65
C ALA A 59 -10.16 -4.09 -3.20
N LEU A 60 -9.23 -3.15 -3.02
CA LEU A 60 -9.56 -1.73 -2.94
C LEU A 60 -9.58 -1.16 -4.35
N LEU A 61 -10.57 -0.32 -4.63
CA LEU A 61 -10.62 0.47 -5.85
C LEU A 61 -9.86 1.77 -5.59
N LEU A 62 -8.57 1.77 -5.91
CA LEU A 62 -7.68 2.91 -5.77
C LEU A 62 -7.45 3.54 -7.14
N ASP A 63 -7.46 4.86 -7.20
CA ASP A 63 -7.07 5.62 -8.39
C ASP A 63 -5.58 5.95 -8.33
N GLU A 64 -5.07 6.63 -9.36
CA GLU A 64 -3.67 7.04 -9.45
C GLU A 64 -3.23 7.90 -8.26
N GLY A 65 -4.07 8.83 -7.80
CA GLY A 65 -3.76 9.72 -6.68
C GLY A 65 -3.63 8.94 -5.37
N HIS A 66 -4.54 8.01 -5.12
CA HIS A 66 -4.48 7.12 -3.95
C HIS A 66 -3.22 6.24 -3.97
N ILE A 67 -2.86 5.68 -5.13
CA ILE A 67 -1.67 4.84 -5.29
C ILE A 67 -0.39 5.67 -5.07
N GLN A 68 -0.31 6.88 -5.61
CA GLN A 68 0.84 7.75 -5.44
C GLN A 68 1.02 8.19 -3.98
N HIS A 69 -0.08 8.49 -3.29
CA HIS A 69 -0.08 8.83 -1.86
C HIS A 69 0.45 7.68 -1.01
N LEU A 70 -0.08 6.46 -1.21
CA LEU A 70 0.42 5.26 -0.54
C LEU A 70 1.90 5.03 -0.81
N GLY A 71 2.32 5.11 -2.07
CA GLY A 71 3.72 4.89 -2.45
C GLY A 71 4.67 5.89 -1.78
N THR A 72 4.28 7.16 -1.70
CA THR A 72 5.06 8.21 -1.04
C THR A 72 5.20 7.92 0.45
N ALA A 73 4.09 7.59 1.14
CA ALA A 73 4.10 7.24 2.55
C ALA A 73 4.98 6.01 2.83
N ILE A 74 4.92 4.98 1.97
CA ILE A 74 5.77 3.80 2.07
C ILE A 74 7.25 4.19 1.94
N HIS A 75 7.58 5.01 0.94
CA HIS A 75 8.95 5.45 0.70
C HIS A 75 9.51 6.20 1.91
N GLU A 76 8.74 7.12 2.49
CA GLU A 76 9.15 7.92 3.67
C GLU A 76 9.39 7.06 4.91
N GLN A 77 8.53 6.07 5.16
CA GLN A 77 8.67 5.15 6.30
C GLN A 77 9.81 4.14 6.09
N SER A 78 10.29 3.97 4.84
CA SER A 78 11.35 3.03 4.45
C SER A 78 12.76 3.58 4.41
N LYS A 79 12.90 4.89 4.62
CA LYS A 79 14.20 5.53 4.88
C LYS A 79 14.63 5.28 6.32
#